data_AF-A0A959BIR0-F1
#
_entry.id   AF-A0A959BIR0-F1
#
_cell.length_a   1.000
_cell.length_b   1.000
_cell.length_c   1.000
_cell.angle_alpha   90.00
_cell.angle_beta   90.00
_cell.angle_gamma   90.00
#
_symmetry.space_group_name_H-M   'P 1'
#
loop_
_entity.id
_entity.type
_entity.pdbx_description
1 polymer ?
#
loop_
_entity_poly.entity_id
_entity_poly.type
_entity_poly.pdbx_seq_one_letter_code
_entity_poly.pdbx_strand_id
1 'polypeptide(L)'
;LVWKLDRWGRSLSDLVTGLQDLNALGVGFVSITEALDFTTPSGKAMAGMLAVFAEFERDMLRERVKAGIAHSRSKGKPHGRPKTAALKTEQIKGLHEKGYNKSQIAKKLSISRTSVRRALSASL
;
A
#
# COMPACT_ATOMS: atom_id res chain seq x y z
N LEU A 1 12.94 10.02 25.47
CA LEU A 1 14.38 9.74 25.31
C LEU A 1 14.54 8.46 24.51
N VAL A 2 15.30 8.47 23.42
CA VAL A 2 15.62 7.28 22.62
C VAL A 2 17.12 7.14 22.45
N TRP A 3 17.62 5.91 22.33
CA TRP A 3 19.05 5.65 22.13
C TRP A 3 19.53 6.10 20.74
N LYS A 4 18.77 5.76 19.69
CA LYS A 4 19.02 6.13 18.29
C LYS A 4 17.72 6.44 17.57
N LEU A 5 17.79 7.26 16.53
CA LEU A 5 16.64 7.60 15.68
C LEU A 5 16.09 6.40 14.90
N ASP A 6 16.97 5.50 14.44
CA ASP A 6 16.57 4.29 13.68
C ASP A 6 15.69 3.32 14.50
N ARG A 7 15.73 3.43 15.82
CA ARG A 7 14.94 2.60 16.73
C ARG A 7 13.53 3.13 16.96
N TRP A 8 13.24 4.34 16.49
CA TRP A 8 11.93 4.98 16.66
C TRP A 8 11.07 4.87 15.39
N GLY A 9 11.60 5.29 14.25
CA GLY A 9 10.86 5.35 12.98
C GLY A 9 11.34 4.30 11.97
N ARG A 10 10.42 3.73 11.20
CA ARG A 10 10.74 2.84 10.06
C ARG A 10 11.02 3.61 8.77
N SER A 11 10.69 4.90 8.75
CA SER A 11 10.91 5.85 7.67
C SER A 11 11.07 7.26 8.23
N LEU A 12 11.62 8.18 7.43
CA LEU A 12 11.72 9.59 7.81
C LEU A 12 10.32 10.20 8.03
N SER A 13 9.33 9.81 7.22
CA SER A 13 7.93 10.21 7.41
C SER A 13 7.34 9.73 8.73
N ASP A 14 7.64 8.50 9.17
CA ASP A 14 7.16 8.00 10.46
C ASP A 14 7.80 8.76 11.62
N LEU A 15 9.10 9.07 11.51
CA LEU A 15 9.83 9.86 12.50
C LEU A 15 9.21 11.26 12.64
N VAL A 16 9.00 11.96 11.54
CA VAL A 16 8.42 13.31 11.54
C VAL A 16 7.00 13.30 12.11
N THR A 17 6.17 12.34 11.72
CA THR A 17 4.80 12.21 12.24
C THR A 17 4.82 12.00 13.76
N GLY A 18 5.67 11.08 14.24
CA GLY A 18 5.80 10.84 15.68
C GLY A 18 6.36 12.05 16.44
N LEU A 19 7.28 12.81 15.86
CA LEU A 19 7.77 14.07 16.46
C LEU A 19 6.65 15.12 16.56
N GLN A 20 5.80 15.25 15.54
CA GLN A 20 4.65 16.15 15.55
C GLN A 20 3.65 15.76 16.63
N ASP A 21 3.31 14.47 16.74
CA ASP A 21 2.39 13.95 17.75
C ASP A 21 2.91 14.20 19.17
N LEU A 22 4.20 13.93 19.42
CA LEU A 22 4.83 14.17 20.71
C LEU A 22 4.86 15.66 21.05
N ASN A 23 5.18 16.52 20.08
CA ASN A 23 5.16 17.97 20.28
C ASN A 23 3.74 18.48 20.58
N ALA A 24 2.70 17.94 19.92
CA ALA A 24 1.30 18.27 20.21
C ALA A 24 0.87 17.87 21.63
N LEU A 25 1.46 16.79 22.16
CA LEU A 25 1.27 16.33 23.53
C LEU A 25 2.18 17.05 24.56
N GLY A 26 3.01 18.01 24.12
CA GLY A 26 3.97 18.69 24.98
C GLY A 26 5.13 17.80 25.45
N VAL A 27 5.36 16.67 24.78
CA VAL A 27 6.41 15.71 25.12
C VAL A 27 7.68 16.04 24.36
N GLY A 28 8.77 16.27 25.10
CA GLY A 28 10.09 16.46 24.52
C GLY A 28 10.67 15.18 23.93
N PHE A 29 11.31 15.28 22.76
CA PHE A 29 12.00 14.17 22.12
C PHE A 29 13.50 14.46 22.03
N VAL A 30 14.30 13.49 22.49
CA VAL A 30 15.77 13.58 22.53
C VAL A 30 16.35 12.25 22.09
N SER A 31 17.28 12.30 21.14
CA SER A 31 18.07 11.16 20.68
C SER A 31 19.51 11.26 21.17
N ILE A 32 19.97 10.23 21.89
CA ILE A 32 21.26 10.25 22.60
C ILE A 32 22.43 10.15 21.62
N THR A 33 22.38 9.20 20.69
CA THR A 33 23.54 8.92 19.82
C THR A 33 23.78 10.03 18.80
N GLU A 34 22.72 10.65 18.31
CA GLU A 34 22.78 11.73 17.32
C GLU A 34 22.91 13.12 17.97
N ALA A 35 22.90 13.18 19.31
CA ALA A 35 22.90 14.43 20.09
C ALA A 35 21.82 15.43 19.65
N LEU A 36 20.65 14.90 19.23
CA LEU A 36 19.53 15.70 18.74
C LEU A 36 18.51 15.91 19.84
N ASP A 37 18.41 17.14 20.33
CA ASP A 37 17.38 17.58 21.26
C ASP A 37 16.35 18.45 20.52
N PHE A 38 15.18 17.88 20.25
CA PHE A 38 14.09 18.53 19.53
C PHE A 38 13.25 19.48 20.41
N THR A 39 13.62 19.67 21.68
CA THR A 39 13.03 20.69 22.55
C THR A 39 13.66 22.07 22.36
N THR A 40 14.90 22.12 21.86
CA THR A 40 15.65 23.35 21.59
C THR A 40 15.17 24.07 20.33
N PRO A 41 15.35 25.40 20.19
CA PRO A 41 15.02 26.13 18.95
C PRO A 41 15.70 25.55 17.71
N SER A 42 16.99 25.18 17.81
CA SER A 42 17.74 24.55 16.73
C SER A 42 17.20 23.16 16.38
N GLY A 43 16.83 22.37 17.40
CA GLY A 43 16.19 21.07 17.19
C GLY A 43 14.81 21.16 16.54
N LYS A 44 14.01 22.16 16.91
CA LYS A 44 12.73 22.45 16.25
C LYS A 44 12.92 22.84 14.78
N ALA A 45 13.91 23.67 14.46
CA ALA A 45 14.25 24.00 13.08
C ALA A 45 14.68 22.76 12.28
N MET A 46 15.50 21.89 12.89
CA MET A 46 15.91 20.61 12.30
C MET A 46 14.72 19.68 12.05
N ALA A 47 13.78 19.55 12.98
CA ALA A 47 12.54 18.79 12.76
C ALA A 47 11.73 19.34 11.58
N GLY A 48 11.62 20.66 11.44
CA GLY A 48 10.97 21.28 10.28
C GLY A 48 11.66 20.94 8.96
N MET A 49 12.99 20.99 8.92
CA MET A 49 13.76 20.59 7.74
C MET A 49 13.58 19.10 7.42
N LEU A 50 13.61 18.23 8.43
CA LEU A 50 13.35 16.80 8.25
C LEU A 50 11.93 16.53 7.73
N ALA A 51 10.94 17.34 8.13
CA ALA A 51 9.59 17.26 7.60
C ALA A 51 9.54 17.57 6.10
N VAL A 52 10.21 18.65 5.67
CA VAL A 52 10.32 19.00 4.24
C VAL A 52 10.99 17.88 3.44
N PHE A 53 12.07 17.30 3.96
CA PHE A 53 12.74 16.17 3.31
C PHE A 53 11.86 14.91 3.25
N ALA A 54 11.06 14.65 4.30
CA ALA A 54 10.15 13.51 4.32
C ALA A 54 9.06 13.63 3.24
N GLU A 55 8.50 14.82 3.05
CA GLU A 55 7.53 15.09 1.99
C GLU A 55 8.16 14.95 0.60
N PHE A 56 9.33 15.56 0.42
CA PHE A 56 10.08 15.46 -0.84
C PHE A 56 10.39 14.01 -1.24
N GLU A 57 10.92 13.20 -0.32
CA GLU A 57 11.24 11.80 -0.59
C GLU A 57 9.97 11.00 -0.95
N ARG A 58 8.88 11.24 -0.21
CA ARG A 58 7.58 10.58 -0.45
C ARG A 58 7.05 10.88 -1.85
N ASP A 59 7.14 12.12 -2.30
CA ASP A 59 6.65 12.52 -3.62
C ASP A 59 7.56 12.01 -4.73
N MET A 60 8.88 12.09 -4.57
CA MET A 60 9.85 11.49 -5.51
C MET A 60 9.63 9.97 -5.67
N LEU A 61 9.38 9.25 -4.58
CA LEU A 61 9.06 7.82 -4.62
C LEU A 61 7.76 7.57 -5.38
N ARG A 62 6.71 8.35 -5.13
CA ARG A 62 5.43 8.23 -5.84
C ARG A 62 5.58 8.48 -7.34
N GLU A 63 6.31 9.51 -7.73
CA GLU A 63 6.57 9.82 -9.14
C GLU A 63 7.28 8.67 -9.82
N ARG A 64 8.35 8.14 -9.20
CA ARG A 64 9.10 6.99 -9.73
C ARG A 64 8.23 5.76 -9.88
N VAL A 65 7.38 5.46 -8.90
CA VAL A 65 6.44 4.32 -8.98
C VAL A 65 5.44 4.52 -10.11
N LYS A 66 4.84 5.71 -10.24
CA LYS A 66 3.89 6.01 -11.32
C LYS A 66 4.56 5.86 -12.70
N ALA A 67 5.77 6.38 -12.87
CA ALA A 67 6.54 6.25 -14.10
C ALA A 67 6.83 4.77 -14.44
N GLY A 68 7.24 3.98 -13.44
CA GLY A 68 7.49 2.54 -13.62
C GLY A 68 6.22 1.74 -13.99
N ILE A 69 5.08 2.09 -13.40
CA ILE A 69 3.77 1.50 -13.75
C ILE A 69 3.38 1.89 -15.17
N ALA A 70 3.51 3.17 -15.55
CA ALA A 70 3.19 3.64 -16.89
C ALA A 70 4.04 2.94 -17.97
N HIS A 71 5.35 2.79 -17.72
CA HIS A 71 6.26 2.06 -18.60
C HIS A 71 5.93 0.56 -18.70
N SER A 72 5.54 -0.06 -17.59
CA SER A 72 5.11 -1.46 -17.60
C SER A 72 3.80 -1.64 -18.41
N ARG A 73 2.88 -0.68 -18.30
CA ARG A 73 1.63 -0.67 -19.07
C ARG A 73 1.86 -0.45 -20.55
N SER A 74 2.77 0.44 -20.95
CA SER A 74 3.11 0.64 -22.38
C SER A 74 3.71 -0.62 -23.01
N LYS A 75 4.40 -1.45 -22.21
CA LYS A 75 4.89 -2.78 -22.59
C LYS A 75 3.81 -3.88 -22.54
N GLY A 76 2.55 -3.53 -22.30
CA GLY A 76 1.44 -4.49 -22.24
C GLY A 76 1.44 -5.40 -21.00
N LYS A 77 2.26 -5.13 -19.98
CA LYS A 77 2.26 -5.94 -18.77
C LYS A 77 1.02 -5.64 -17.92
N PRO A 78 0.18 -6.64 -17.60
CA PRO A 78 -0.99 -6.43 -16.76
C PRO A 78 -0.54 -6.08 -15.33
N HIS A 79 -1.30 -5.20 -14.68
CA HIS A 79 -1.07 -4.81 -13.28
C HIS A 79 -2.18 -5.35 -12.39
N GLY A 80 -1.86 -5.66 -11.12
CA GLY A 80 -2.81 -6.18 -10.14
C GLY A 80 -2.94 -7.70 -10.11
N ARG A 81 -3.96 -8.21 -9.43
CA ARG A 81 -4.17 -9.65 -9.21
C ARG A 81 -4.44 -10.37 -10.55
N PRO A 82 -3.76 -11.49 -10.85
CA PRO A 82 -4.04 -12.30 -12.03
C PRO A 82 -5.52 -12.71 -12.10
N LYS A 83 -6.11 -12.66 -13.31
CA LYS A 83 -7.54 -12.93 -13.55
C LYS A 83 -7.86 -14.44 -13.55
N THR A 84 -7.58 -15.16 -12.47
CA THR A 84 -7.71 -16.63 -12.41
C THR A 84 -9.13 -17.15 -12.66
N ALA A 85 -10.16 -16.50 -12.09
CA ALA A 85 -11.55 -16.93 -12.30
C ALA A 85 -12.15 -16.47 -13.64
N ALA A 86 -11.70 -15.33 -14.18
CA ALA A 86 -12.19 -14.85 -15.47
C ALA A 86 -11.70 -15.73 -16.64
N LEU A 87 -10.55 -16.40 -16.48
CA LEU A 87 -10.07 -17.38 -17.45
C LEU A 87 -10.96 -18.63 -17.54
N LYS A 88 -11.76 -18.91 -16.51
CA LYS A 88 -12.70 -20.05 -16.48
C LYS A 88 -14.12 -19.68 -16.92
N THR A 89 -14.34 -18.46 -17.45
CA THR A 89 -15.69 -17.96 -17.78
C THR A 89 -16.42 -18.86 -18.77
N GLU A 90 -15.74 -19.32 -19.81
CA GLU A 90 -16.34 -20.24 -20.80
C GLU A 90 -16.76 -21.58 -20.18
N GLN A 91 -15.93 -22.14 -19.30
CA GLN A 91 -16.26 -23.36 -18.56
C GLN A 91 -17.45 -23.15 -17.60
N ILE A 92 -17.53 -21.97 -16.98
CA ILE A 92 -18.64 -21.60 -16.10
C ILE A 92 -19.95 -21.52 -16.89
N LYS A 93 -19.94 -20.86 -18.06
CA LYS A 93 -21.10 -20.76 -18.96
C LYS A 93 -21.57 -22.13 -19.45
N GLY A 94 -20.66 -22.93 -19.99
CA GLY A 94 -20.99 -24.27 -20.49
C GLY A 94 -21.51 -25.20 -19.40
N LEU A 95 -21.09 -25.06 -18.13
CA LEU A 95 -21.70 -25.82 -17.03
C LEU A 95 -23.07 -25.26 -16.61
N HIS A 96 -23.26 -23.94 -16.69
CA HIS A 96 -24.55 -23.32 -16.39
C HIS A 96 -25.63 -23.69 -17.41
N GLU A 97 -25.29 -23.71 -18.70
CA GLU A 97 -26.18 -24.16 -19.79
C GLU A 97 -26.57 -25.64 -19.64
N LYS A 98 -25.67 -26.47 -19.10
CA LYS A 98 -25.94 -27.87 -18.74
C LYS A 98 -26.81 -28.03 -17.48
N GLY A 99 -27.35 -26.94 -16.92
CA GLY A 99 -28.25 -26.95 -15.76
C GLY A 99 -27.57 -27.06 -14.40
N TYR A 100 -26.23 -26.96 -14.31
CA TYR A 100 -25.55 -27.00 -13.02
C TYR A 100 -25.83 -25.73 -12.21
N ASN A 101 -26.10 -25.89 -10.91
CA ASN A 101 -26.28 -24.75 -10.03
C ASN A 101 -24.93 -24.06 -9.71
N LYS A 102 -25.00 -22.78 -9.33
CA LYS A 102 -23.79 -21.95 -9.07
C LYS A 102 -22.86 -22.54 -8.00
N SER A 103 -23.39 -23.28 -7.02
CA SER A 103 -22.59 -23.93 -5.97
C SER A 103 -21.88 -25.18 -6.48
N GLN A 104 -22.51 -25.97 -7.35
CA GLN A 104 -21.90 -27.13 -7.99
C GLN A 104 -20.78 -26.71 -8.93
N ILE A 105 -20.98 -25.65 -9.72
CA ILE A 105 -19.94 -25.07 -10.60
C ILE A 105 -18.73 -24.61 -9.78
N ALA A 106 -18.97 -23.91 -8.67
CA ALA A 106 -17.92 -23.43 -7.77
C ALA A 106 -17.06 -24.57 -7.21
N LYS A 107 -17.70 -25.65 -6.72
CA LYS A 107 -16.99 -26.84 -6.23
C LYS A 107 -16.21 -27.53 -7.35
N LYS A 108 -16.80 -27.71 -8.52
CA LYS A 108 -16.19 -28.44 -9.65
C LYS A 108 -14.97 -27.73 -10.24
N LEU A 109 -15.00 -26.39 -10.27
CA LEU A 109 -13.93 -25.57 -10.81
C LEU A 109 -12.95 -25.05 -9.74
N SER A 110 -13.14 -25.43 -8.46
CA SER A 110 -12.38 -24.98 -7.30
C SER A 110 -12.24 -23.46 -7.23
N ILE A 111 -13.36 -22.75 -7.41
CA ILE A 111 -13.45 -21.28 -7.34
C ILE A 111 -14.58 -20.85 -6.41
N SER A 112 -14.51 -19.62 -5.88
CA SER A 112 -15.56 -19.12 -5.00
C SER A 112 -16.89 -18.95 -5.74
N ARG A 113 -18.00 -19.21 -5.04
CA ARG A 113 -19.37 -18.99 -5.56
C ARG A 113 -19.58 -17.56 -6.05
N THR A 114 -18.96 -16.58 -5.38
CA THR A 114 -18.98 -15.17 -5.79
C THR A 114 -18.29 -14.95 -7.14
N SER A 115 -17.21 -15.67 -7.43
CA SER A 115 -16.53 -15.60 -8.72
C SER A 115 -17.39 -16.19 -9.85
N VAL A 116 -18.07 -17.31 -9.59
CA VAL A 116 -19.04 -17.91 -10.53
C VAL A 116 -20.18 -16.93 -10.83
N ARG A 117 -20.76 -16.34 -9.78
CA ARG A 117 -21.83 -15.34 -9.92
C ARG A 117 -21.37 -14.15 -10.76
N ARG A 118 -20.18 -13.61 -10.49
CA ARG A 118 -19.60 -12.46 -11.21
C ARG A 118 -19.30 -12.78 -12.67
N ALA A 119 -18.81 -13.99 -12.96
CA ALA A 119 -18.56 -14.42 -14.33
C ALA A 119 -19.86 -14.52 -15.15
N LEU A 120 -20.94 -15.04 -14.54
CA LEU A 120 -22.25 -15.12 -15.19
C LEU A 120 -22.94 -13.75 -15.33
N SER A 121 -22.74 -12.83 -14.38
CA SER A 121 -23.35 -11.49 -14.46
C SER A 121 -22.64 -10.53 -15.41
N ALA A 122 -21.37 -10.78 -15.75
CA ALA A 122 -20.58 -9.93 -16.64
C ALA A 122 -20.79 -10.27 -18.14
N SER A 123 -21.68 -11.20 -18.47
CA SER A 123 -22.03 -11.60 -19.85
C SER A 123 -23.50 -11.35 -20.19
N LEU A 124 -24.20 -10.57 -19.35
CA LEU A 124 -25.46 -9.88 -19.67
C LEU A 124 -25.12 -8.41 -19.94
#